data_AF-A0A814P8W9-F1
#
_entry.id   AF-A0A814P8W9-F1
#
_cell.length_a   1.000
_cell.length_b   1.000
_cell.length_c   1.000
_cell.angle_alpha   90.00
_cell.angle_beta   90.00
_cell.angle_gamma   90.00
#
_symmetry.space_group_name_H-M   'P 1'
#
loop_
_entity.id
_entity.type
_entity.pdbx_description
1 polymer ?
#
loop_
_entity_poly.entity_id
_entity_poly.type
_entity_poly.pdbx_seq_one_letter_code
_entity_poly.pdbx_strand_id
1 'polypeptide(L)'
;MFIWDQQLIPTIDPLCSLRAYIHHATIAAIHHSLILQAIEKYAKIKRLKFLKNPTGKVSIVLFQWIFDLSFGLPVYLTGNMPKFRTEILCFVSFTKVGLLCYMASITFLLSDITLSVLYCRLVSYVREATSRVHANQQQQMRRDLAMVRRVVLINGQLALVDIPALVFILFSIIRPDLSPNKWMRLLLLNMNAALCPMLIVLFWITPNLRQSLIECVKKITQYLPINDNRVRPITENNRF
;
A
#
# COMPACT_ATOMS: atom_id res chain seq x y z
N MET A 1 -35.64 17.18 -14.59
CA MET A 1 -35.61 15.73 -14.87
C MET A 1 -34.34 15.47 -15.69
N PHE A 2 -33.26 15.07 -15.04
CA PHE A 2 -31.92 15.01 -15.64
C PHE A 2 -31.65 13.62 -16.24
N ILE A 3 -31.19 13.58 -17.50
CA ILE A 3 -30.91 12.41 -18.34
C ILE A 3 -29.64 11.64 -17.90
N TRP A 4 -29.39 11.54 -16.58
CA TRP A 4 -28.22 10.82 -16.04
C TRP A 4 -28.58 9.51 -15.32
N ASP A 5 -29.88 9.20 -15.15
CA ASP A 5 -30.35 8.00 -14.44
C ASP A 5 -30.30 6.70 -15.27
N GLN A 6 -30.07 6.77 -16.58
CA GLN A 6 -30.16 5.59 -17.48
C GLN A 6 -28.88 4.74 -17.60
N GLN A 7 -27.84 4.97 -16.80
CA GLN A 7 -26.54 4.29 -16.99
C GLN A 7 -26.16 3.24 -15.93
N LEU A 8 -26.99 3.00 -14.91
CA LEU A 8 -26.85 1.83 -14.05
C LEU A 8 -27.70 0.68 -14.58
N ILE A 9 -27.23 0.01 -15.63
CA ILE A 9 -27.59 -1.41 -15.77
C ILE A 9 -26.44 -2.15 -15.07
N PRO A 10 -26.60 -2.59 -13.81
CA PRO A 10 -25.59 -3.39 -13.14
C PRO A 10 -25.51 -4.73 -13.87
N THR A 11 -24.63 -4.81 -14.88
CA THR A 11 -24.30 -6.08 -15.50
C THR A 11 -23.32 -6.79 -14.57
N ILE A 12 -23.71 -7.97 -14.10
CA ILE A 12 -22.84 -8.84 -13.32
C ILE A 12 -21.76 -9.37 -14.27
N ASP A 13 -20.55 -8.82 -14.16
CA ASP A 13 -19.38 -9.27 -14.89
C ASP A 13 -18.46 -10.02 -13.91
N PRO A 14 -18.43 -11.36 -13.93
CA PRO A 14 -17.74 -12.16 -12.93
C PRO A 14 -16.23 -11.90 -12.92
N LEU A 15 -15.64 -11.58 -14.07
CA LEU A 15 -14.22 -11.26 -14.16
C LEU A 15 -13.92 -9.91 -13.52
N CYS A 16 -14.81 -8.94 -13.70
CA CYS A 16 -14.70 -7.61 -13.10
C CYS A 16 -14.87 -7.68 -11.58
N SER A 17 -15.86 -8.43 -11.08
CA SER A 17 -16.04 -8.68 -9.64
C SER A 17 -14.85 -9.42 -9.03
N LEU A 18 -14.28 -10.40 -9.72
CA LEU A 18 -13.09 -11.11 -9.26
C LEU A 18 -11.88 -10.18 -9.14
N ARG A 19 -11.67 -9.29 -10.13
CA ARG A 19 -10.60 -8.28 -10.08
C ARG A 19 -10.79 -7.32 -8.90
N ALA A 20 -12.01 -6.85 -8.66
CA ALA A 20 -12.32 -5.98 -7.52
C ALA A 20 -12.06 -6.70 -6.19
N TYR A 21 -12.49 -7.96 -6.07
CA TYR A 21 -12.21 -8.79 -4.89
C TYR A 21 -10.69 -8.96 -4.65
N ILE A 22 -9.93 -9.36 -5.67
CA ILE A 22 -8.47 -9.51 -5.57
C ILE A 22 -7.82 -8.18 -5.16
N HIS A 23 -8.28 -7.06 -5.72
CA HIS A 23 -7.80 -5.74 -5.38
C HIS A 23 -8.04 -5.40 -3.90
N HIS A 24 -9.26 -5.59 -3.40
CA HIS A 24 -9.58 -5.36 -1.98
C HIS A 24 -8.78 -6.28 -1.05
N ALA A 25 -8.67 -7.58 -1.37
CA ALA A 25 -7.88 -8.52 -0.59
C ALA A 25 -6.39 -8.13 -0.56
N THR A 26 -5.85 -7.64 -1.68
CA THR A 26 -4.46 -7.17 -1.77
C THR A 26 -4.24 -5.92 -0.92
N ILE A 27 -5.17 -4.96 -0.94
CA ILE A 27 -5.09 -3.75 -0.10
C ILE A 27 -5.11 -4.13 1.39
N ALA A 28 -6.01 -5.04 1.81
CA ALA A 28 -6.05 -5.54 3.18
C ALA A 28 -4.74 -6.25 3.55
N ALA A 29 -4.22 -7.09 2.67
CA ALA A 29 -2.96 -7.78 2.87
C ALA A 29 -1.77 -6.82 3.05
N ILE A 30 -1.74 -5.69 2.33
CA ILE A 30 -0.72 -4.65 2.52
C ILE A 30 -0.81 -4.06 3.93
N HIS A 31 -2.01 -3.66 4.37
CA HIS A 31 -2.22 -3.06 5.70
C HIS A 31 -1.84 -4.02 6.82
N HIS A 32 -2.36 -5.24 6.78
CA HIS A 32 -2.05 -6.24 7.80
C HIS A 32 -0.58 -6.67 7.77
N SER A 33 0.07 -6.71 6.60
CA SER A 33 1.52 -6.92 6.51
C SER A 33 2.33 -5.83 7.21
N LEU A 34 1.89 -4.57 7.17
CA LEU A 34 2.55 -3.49 7.90
C LEU A 34 2.36 -3.64 9.42
N ILE A 35 1.19 -4.08 9.86
CA ILE A 35 0.93 -4.41 11.27
C ILE A 35 1.84 -5.56 11.72
N LEU A 36 1.93 -6.63 10.94
CA LEU A 36 2.81 -7.77 11.26
C LEU A 36 4.28 -7.33 11.38
N GLN A 37 4.74 -6.46 10.48
CA GLN A 37 6.07 -5.87 10.58
C GLN A 37 6.24 -5.05 11.87
N ALA A 38 5.26 -4.21 12.23
CA ALA A 38 5.29 -3.44 13.47
C ALA A 38 5.29 -4.33 14.72
N ILE A 39 4.48 -5.39 14.74
CA ILE A 39 4.44 -6.40 15.80
C ILE A 39 5.79 -7.11 15.91
N GLU A 40 6.41 -7.51 14.80
CA GLU A 40 7.73 -8.15 14.82
C GLU A 40 8.79 -7.25 15.47
N LYS A 41 8.80 -5.94 15.13
CA LYS A 41 9.72 -4.97 15.75
C LYS A 41 9.46 -4.82 17.25
N TYR A 42 8.19 -4.67 17.62
CA TYR A 42 7.80 -4.56 19.03
C TYR A 42 8.17 -5.82 19.82
N ALA A 43 7.97 -7.01 19.24
CA ALA A 43 8.32 -8.29 19.83
C ALA A 43 9.84 -8.47 19.99
N LYS A 44 10.64 -8.04 19.01
CA LYS A 44 12.11 -8.05 19.10
C LYS A 44 12.59 -7.20 20.28
N ILE A 45 12.00 -6.02 20.46
CA ILE A 45 12.28 -5.11 21.57
C ILE A 45 11.91 -5.73 22.93
N LYS A 46 10.71 -6.30 23.04
CA LYS A 46 10.23 -6.97 24.25
C LYS A 46 10.78 -8.39 24.43
N ARG A 47 11.67 -8.84 23.53
CA ARG A 47 12.30 -10.16 23.51
C ARG A 47 11.32 -11.34 23.54
N LEU A 48 10.13 -11.18 22.95
CA LEU A 48 9.12 -12.23 22.87
C LEU A 48 9.64 -13.42 22.04
N LYS A 49 9.57 -14.62 22.60
CA LYS A 49 10.20 -15.83 22.03
C LYS A 49 9.46 -16.37 20.80
N PHE A 50 8.14 -16.22 20.74
CA PHE A 50 7.31 -16.86 19.70
C PHE A 50 7.58 -16.33 18.27
N LEU A 51 7.95 -15.05 18.14
CA LEU A 51 8.29 -14.42 16.83
C LEU A 51 9.75 -14.62 16.41
N LYS A 52 10.54 -15.39 17.16
CA LYS A 52 11.92 -15.72 16.77
C LYS A 52 11.99 -16.89 15.80
N ASN A 53 11.03 -17.82 15.85
CA ASN A 53 11.02 -19.02 15.02
C ASN A 53 10.60 -18.67 13.58
N PRO A 54 11.40 -18.99 12.53
CA PRO A 54 11.02 -18.76 11.14
C PRO A 54 9.72 -19.46 10.75
N THR A 55 9.49 -20.68 11.24
CA THR A 55 8.24 -21.42 10.97
C THR A 55 7.03 -20.67 11.49
N GLY A 56 7.13 -20.10 12.71
CA GLY A 56 6.06 -19.30 13.30
C GLY A 56 5.76 -18.03 12.49
N LYS A 57 6.78 -17.37 11.95
CA LYS A 57 6.59 -16.20 11.06
C LYS A 57 5.84 -16.58 9.80
N VAL A 58 6.23 -17.68 9.16
CA VAL A 58 5.54 -18.17 7.94
C VAL A 58 4.09 -18.53 8.25
N SER A 59 3.82 -19.22 9.37
CA SER A 59 2.45 -19.55 9.78
C SER A 59 1.59 -18.29 9.99
N ILE A 60 2.13 -17.24 10.61
CA ILE A 60 1.40 -15.98 10.82
C ILE A 60 1.09 -15.28 9.50
N VAL A 61 2.05 -15.26 8.56
CA VAL A 61 1.83 -14.69 7.22
C VAL A 61 0.76 -15.47 6.46
N LEU A 62 0.82 -16.80 6.48
CA LEU A 62 -0.21 -17.64 5.85
C LEU A 62 -1.58 -17.40 6.46
N PHE A 63 -1.67 -17.30 7.79
CA PHE A 63 -2.91 -17.00 8.48
C PHE A 63 -3.47 -15.62 8.11
N GLN A 64 -2.61 -14.60 8.00
CA GLN A 64 -2.99 -13.27 7.54
C GLN A 64 -3.56 -13.30 6.12
N TRP A 65 -2.92 -14.00 5.19
CA TRP A 65 -3.47 -14.15 3.83
C TRP A 65 -4.82 -14.88 3.80
N ILE A 66 -4.97 -15.96 4.59
CA ILE A 66 -6.25 -16.66 4.70
C ILE A 66 -7.32 -15.71 5.25
N PHE A 67 -7.00 -14.93 6.27
CA PHE A 67 -7.90 -13.94 6.85
C PHE A 67 -8.32 -12.88 5.81
N ASP A 68 -7.38 -12.33 5.06
CA ASP A 68 -7.64 -11.27 4.06
C ASP A 68 -8.49 -11.73 2.90
N LEU A 69 -8.26 -12.95 2.42
CA LEU A 69 -9.11 -13.56 1.41
C LEU A 69 -10.51 -13.86 1.98
N SER A 70 -10.57 -14.39 3.20
CA SER A 70 -11.84 -14.81 3.81
C SER A 70 -12.77 -13.63 4.11
N PHE A 71 -12.24 -12.48 4.55
CA PHE A 71 -13.07 -11.33 4.92
C PHE A 71 -13.70 -10.65 3.70
N GLY A 72 -13.01 -10.63 2.54
CA GLY A 72 -13.55 -10.07 1.31
C GLY A 72 -14.57 -10.97 0.62
N LEU A 73 -14.61 -12.27 0.99
CA LEU A 73 -15.42 -13.27 0.33
C LEU A 73 -16.94 -13.03 0.44
N PRO A 74 -17.51 -12.64 1.60
CA PRO A 74 -18.94 -12.29 1.69
C PRO A 74 -19.36 -11.17 0.74
N VAL A 75 -18.49 -10.16 0.55
CA VAL A 75 -18.75 -9.03 -0.35
C VAL A 75 -18.78 -9.48 -1.81
N TYR A 76 -17.88 -10.40 -2.17
CA TYR A 76 -17.83 -11.01 -3.49
C TYR A 76 -19.06 -11.91 -3.76
N LEU A 77 -19.38 -12.82 -2.84
CA LEU A 77 -20.47 -13.80 -3.00
C LEU A 77 -21.85 -13.13 -3.06
N THR A 78 -22.03 -11.98 -2.42
CA THR A 78 -23.31 -11.24 -2.43
C THR A 78 -23.54 -10.45 -3.72
N GLY A 79 -22.60 -10.46 -4.67
CA GLY A 79 -22.78 -9.80 -5.98
C GLY A 79 -22.83 -8.27 -5.92
N ASN A 80 -22.38 -7.67 -4.81
CA ASN A 80 -22.49 -6.22 -4.55
C ASN A 80 -21.39 -5.37 -5.20
N MET A 81 -20.74 -5.91 -6.24
CA MET A 81 -19.69 -5.24 -7.01
C MET A 81 -20.16 -5.02 -8.46
N PRO A 82 -21.14 -4.13 -8.70
CA PRO A 82 -21.63 -3.90 -10.05
C PRO A 82 -20.56 -3.24 -10.91
N LYS A 83 -20.54 -3.60 -12.19
CA LYS A 83 -19.77 -2.89 -13.21
C LYS A 83 -20.52 -1.61 -13.59
N PHE A 84 -19.83 -0.48 -13.55
CA PHE A 84 -20.39 0.79 -14.04
C PHE A 84 -20.19 0.90 -15.55
N ARG A 85 -21.23 1.29 -16.29
CA ARG A 85 -21.23 1.28 -17.77
C ARG A 85 -20.15 2.18 -18.39
N THR A 86 -19.71 3.21 -17.66
CA THR A 86 -18.70 4.19 -18.13
C THR A 86 -17.31 3.92 -17.59
N GLU A 87 -17.12 2.93 -16.71
CA GLU A 87 -15.85 2.69 -16.04
C GLU A 87 -15.42 1.23 -16.21
N ILE A 88 -14.12 1.02 -16.44
CA ILE A 88 -13.53 -0.32 -16.63
C ILE A 88 -13.41 -1.06 -15.28
N LEU A 89 -13.68 -0.36 -14.17
CA LEU A 89 -13.46 -0.83 -12.81
C LEU A 89 -14.77 -1.27 -12.15
N CYS A 90 -14.70 -2.37 -11.42
CA CYS A 90 -15.74 -2.79 -10.50
C CYS A 90 -15.39 -2.33 -9.10
N PHE A 91 -16.40 -1.85 -8.38
CA PHE A 91 -16.24 -1.42 -7.01
C PHE A 91 -17.51 -1.71 -6.22
N VAL A 92 -17.40 -1.77 -4.89
CA VAL A 92 -18.58 -1.90 -4.03
C VAL A 92 -19.45 -0.66 -4.22
N SER A 93 -20.74 -0.88 -4.51
CA SER A 93 -21.67 0.23 -4.73
C SER A 93 -21.77 1.12 -3.49
N PHE A 94 -21.69 2.45 -3.68
CA PHE A 94 -21.94 3.45 -2.63
C PHE A 94 -23.36 3.40 -2.05
N THR A 95 -24.30 2.74 -2.73
CA THR A 95 -25.64 2.48 -2.18
C THR A 95 -25.64 1.43 -1.06
N LYS A 96 -24.57 0.64 -0.92
CA LYS A 96 -24.42 -0.41 0.11
C LYS A 96 -23.52 0.08 1.23
N VAL A 97 -23.93 1.16 1.89
CA VAL A 97 -23.17 1.83 2.96
C VAL A 97 -22.68 0.87 4.04
N GLY A 98 -23.52 -0.05 4.52
CA GLY A 98 -23.10 -1.00 5.57
C GLY A 98 -21.93 -1.88 5.14
N LEU A 99 -21.89 -2.28 3.87
CA LEU A 99 -20.82 -3.09 3.30
C LEU A 99 -19.55 -2.27 3.11
N LEU A 100 -19.68 -1.01 2.69
CA LEU A 100 -18.56 -0.06 2.63
C LEU A 100 -17.96 0.19 4.01
N CYS A 101 -18.80 0.43 5.03
CA CYS A 101 -18.34 0.62 6.40
C CYS A 101 -17.65 -0.64 6.95
N TYR A 102 -18.19 -1.83 6.66
CA TYR A 102 -17.56 -3.11 7.02
C TYR A 102 -16.16 -3.25 6.42
N MET A 103 -16.04 -3.05 5.10
CA MET A 103 -14.75 -3.11 4.41
C MET A 103 -13.78 -2.06 4.93
N ALA A 104 -14.23 -0.81 5.04
CA ALA A 104 -13.40 0.29 5.49
C ALA A 104 -12.94 0.14 6.95
N SER A 105 -13.77 -0.43 7.81
CA SER A 105 -13.43 -0.64 9.22
C SER A 105 -12.33 -1.69 9.39
N ILE A 106 -12.44 -2.81 8.69
CA ILE A 106 -11.47 -3.91 8.81
C ILE A 106 -10.18 -3.56 8.08
N THR A 107 -10.28 -3.04 6.85
CA THR A 107 -9.10 -2.77 6.01
C THR A 107 -8.32 -1.56 6.51
N PHE A 108 -8.99 -0.44 6.80
CA PHE A 108 -8.34 0.84 7.07
C PHE A 108 -8.38 1.21 8.55
N LEU A 109 -9.57 1.43 9.13
CA LEU A 109 -9.68 2.03 10.48
C LEU A 109 -8.98 1.18 11.55
N LEU A 110 -9.29 -0.11 11.62
CA LEU A 110 -8.69 -1.00 12.62
C LEU A 110 -7.18 -1.14 12.39
N SER A 111 -6.77 -1.23 11.13
CA SER A 111 -5.36 -1.34 10.75
C SER A 111 -4.57 -0.11 11.15
N ASP A 112 -5.04 1.08 10.79
CA ASP A 112 -4.38 2.36 11.04
C ASP A 112 -4.32 2.69 12.52
N ILE A 113 -5.40 2.42 13.27
CA ILE A 113 -5.41 2.60 14.73
C ILE A 113 -4.39 1.66 15.37
N THR A 114 -4.43 0.37 15.03
CA THR A 114 -3.51 -0.63 15.59
C THR A 114 -2.06 -0.27 15.30
N LEU A 115 -1.79 0.12 14.05
CA LEU A 115 -0.48 0.49 13.59
C LEU A 115 0.02 1.79 14.26
N SER A 116 -0.83 2.81 14.39
CA SER A 116 -0.54 4.05 15.10
C SER A 116 -0.21 3.81 16.59
N VAL A 117 -0.99 2.96 17.27
CA VAL A 117 -0.74 2.59 18.68
C VAL A 117 0.60 1.87 18.82
N LEU A 118 0.88 0.90 17.95
CA LEU A 118 2.16 0.18 17.94
C LEU A 118 3.33 1.14 17.73
N TYR A 119 3.19 2.11 16.82
CA TYR A 119 4.22 3.13 16.60
C TYR A 119 4.44 4.05 17.77
N CYS A 120 3.37 4.59 18.37
CA CYS A 120 3.48 5.45 19.54
C CYS A 120 4.27 4.73 20.64
N ARG A 121 3.98 3.46 20.89
CA ARG A 121 4.75 2.64 21.86
C ARG A 121 6.20 2.42 21.44
N LEU A 122 6.43 2.18 20.15
CA LEU A 122 7.76 1.94 19.61
C LEU A 122 8.66 3.18 19.71
N VAL A 123 8.12 4.36 19.39
CA VAL A 123 8.82 5.65 19.49
C VAL A 123 9.12 5.97 20.96
N SER A 124 8.14 5.82 21.86
CA SER A 124 8.36 6.05 23.30
C SER A 124 9.46 5.14 23.85
N TYR A 125 9.44 3.85 23.50
CA TYR A 125 10.50 2.92 23.90
C TYR A 125 11.88 3.35 23.41
N VAL A 126 12.00 3.75 22.14
CA VAL A 126 13.29 4.14 21.60
C VAL A 126 13.80 5.43 22.23
N ARG A 127 12.90 6.39 22.52
CA ARG A 127 13.27 7.62 23.22
C ARG A 127 13.84 7.33 24.61
N GLU A 128 13.24 6.40 25.34
CA GLU A 128 13.74 5.93 26.65
C GLU A 128 15.05 5.14 26.55
N ALA A 129 15.20 4.29 25.52
CA ALA A 129 16.43 3.53 25.31
C ALA A 129 17.61 4.43 24.92
N THR A 130 17.37 5.50 24.16
CA THR A 130 18.42 6.42 23.70
C THR A 130 19.13 7.13 24.85
N SER A 131 18.46 7.36 25.98
CA SER A 131 19.08 7.99 27.15
C SER A 131 19.95 7.04 27.99
N ARG A 132 19.90 5.72 27.76
CA ARG A 132 20.50 4.71 28.67
C ARG A 132 21.57 3.81 28.04
N VAL A 133 21.91 3.98 26.77
CA VAL A 133 22.54 2.93 25.96
C VAL A 133 23.97 3.25 25.48
N HIS A 134 24.87 2.26 25.62
CA HIS A 134 26.28 2.29 25.19
C HIS A 134 26.47 2.25 23.66
N ALA A 135 27.63 2.70 23.17
CA ALA A 135 27.95 2.93 21.74
C ALA A 135 27.62 1.76 20.78
N ASN A 136 27.90 0.51 21.15
CA ASN A 136 27.62 -0.65 20.29
C ASN A 136 26.12 -0.95 20.13
N GLN A 137 25.34 -0.75 21.19
CA GLN A 137 23.89 -0.89 21.14
C GLN A 137 23.23 0.30 20.42
N GLN A 138 23.86 1.48 20.42
CA GLN A 138 23.38 2.63 19.64
C GLN A 138 23.34 2.33 18.13
N GLN A 139 24.30 1.60 17.58
CA GLN A 139 24.32 1.30 16.13
C GLN A 139 23.17 0.37 15.73
N GLN A 140 22.88 -0.65 16.54
CA GLN A 140 21.74 -1.54 16.31
C GLN A 140 20.40 -0.80 16.47
N MET A 141 20.32 0.09 17.45
CA MET A 141 19.14 0.92 17.70
C MET A 141 18.92 1.94 16.56
N ARG A 142 19.97 2.52 15.98
CA ARG A 142 19.89 3.37 14.77
C ARG A 142 19.35 2.60 13.56
N ARG A 143 19.76 1.34 13.38
CA ARG A 143 19.23 0.48 12.30
C ARG A 143 17.74 0.18 12.51
N ASP A 144 17.35 -0.16 13.73
CA ASP A 144 15.95 -0.42 14.06
C ASP A 144 15.09 0.86 13.90
N LEU A 145 15.59 2.03 14.34
CA LEU A 145 14.97 3.35 14.10
C LEU A 145 14.80 3.68 12.62
N ALA A 146 15.83 3.44 11.82
CA ALA A 146 15.78 3.70 10.39
C ALA A 146 14.68 2.88 9.74
N MET A 147 14.52 1.60 10.12
CA MET A 147 13.42 0.75 9.66
C MET A 147 12.07 1.30 10.13
N VAL A 148 11.92 1.66 11.41
CA VAL A 148 10.67 2.24 11.95
C VAL A 148 10.25 3.49 11.19
N ARG A 149 11.20 4.38 10.89
CA ARG A 149 10.94 5.58 10.08
C ARG A 149 10.37 5.23 8.70
N ARG A 150 10.85 4.15 8.06
CA ARG A 150 10.31 3.70 6.76
C ARG A 150 8.85 3.32 6.87
N VAL A 151 8.53 2.49 7.86
CA VAL A 151 7.17 1.96 7.99
C VAL A 151 6.19 3.06 8.43
N VAL A 152 6.63 4.05 9.22
CA VAL A 152 5.87 5.28 9.50
C VAL A 152 5.62 6.10 8.23
N LEU A 153 6.63 6.27 7.37
CA LEU A 153 6.47 7.01 6.12
C LEU A 153 5.51 6.30 5.16
N ILE A 154 5.62 4.97 5.04
CA ILE A 154 4.68 4.16 4.24
C ILE A 154 3.26 4.27 4.82
N ASN A 155 3.10 4.17 6.14
CA ASN A 155 1.80 4.31 6.79
C ASN A 155 1.20 5.71 6.61
N GLY A 156 2.01 6.75 6.76
CA GLY A 156 1.57 8.13 6.54
C GLY A 156 1.08 8.35 5.10
N GLN A 157 1.68 7.67 4.12
CA GLN A 157 1.20 7.71 2.74
C GLN A 157 -0.10 6.96 2.53
N LEU A 158 -0.27 5.79 3.13
CA LEU A 158 -1.54 5.05 3.09
C LEU A 158 -2.66 5.90 3.69
N ALA A 159 -2.43 6.52 4.85
CA ALA A 159 -3.39 7.43 5.46
C ALA A 159 -3.78 8.62 4.54
N LEU A 160 -2.88 9.13 3.70
CA LEU A 160 -3.21 10.16 2.70
C LEU A 160 -4.15 9.66 1.60
N VAL A 161 -4.20 8.34 1.35
CA VAL A 161 -5.16 7.71 0.43
C VAL A 161 -6.47 7.39 1.13
N ASP A 162 -6.36 6.84 2.34
CA ASP A 162 -7.49 6.26 3.06
C ASP A 162 -8.37 7.33 3.72
N ILE A 163 -7.79 8.43 4.23
CA ILE A 163 -8.56 9.52 4.83
C ILE A 163 -9.51 10.15 3.80
N PRO A 164 -9.08 10.58 2.60
CA PRO A 164 -10.02 11.07 1.58
C PRO A 164 -11.06 10.02 1.20
N ALA A 165 -10.69 8.74 1.11
CA ALA A 165 -11.64 7.67 0.83
C ALA A 165 -12.74 7.56 1.88
N LEU A 166 -12.37 7.59 3.17
CA LEU A 166 -13.31 7.61 4.29
C LEU A 166 -14.19 8.85 4.26
N VAL A 167 -13.62 10.02 3.96
CA VAL A 167 -14.37 11.27 3.81
C VAL A 167 -15.40 11.17 2.69
N PHE A 168 -15.05 10.59 1.54
CA PHE A 168 -16.01 10.37 0.45
C PHE A 168 -17.10 9.36 0.83
N ILE A 169 -16.76 8.29 1.56
CA ILE A 169 -17.76 7.36 2.11
C ILE A 169 -18.71 8.10 3.07
N LEU A 170 -18.18 8.89 4.01
CA LEU A 170 -19.00 9.67 4.95
C LEU A 170 -19.90 10.68 4.22
N PHE A 171 -19.37 11.38 3.21
CA PHE A 171 -20.18 12.30 2.40
C PHE A 171 -21.28 11.57 1.62
N SER A 172 -21.04 10.36 1.13
CA SER A 172 -22.09 9.56 0.48
C SER A 172 -23.24 9.19 1.42
N ILE A 173 -22.98 9.11 2.73
CA ILE A 173 -23.98 8.87 3.76
C ILE A 173 -24.77 10.14 4.07
N ILE A 174 -24.08 11.29 4.18
CA ILE A 174 -24.68 12.58 4.54
C ILE A 174 -25.46 13.19 3.36
N ARG A 175 -24.95 13.02 2.14
CA ARG A 175 -25.51 13.55 0.89
C ARG A 175 -25.75 12.42 -0.12
N PRO A 176 -26.73 11.55 0.13
CA PRO A 176 -27.09 10.47 -0.80
C PRO A 176 -27.71 11.01 -2.11
N ASP A 177 -28.10 12.29 -2.12
CA ASP A 177 -28.65 13.03 -3.26
C ASP A 177 -27.61 13.33 -4.36
N LEU A 178 -26.31 13.33 -4.04
CA LEU A 178 -25.26 13.41 -5.04
C LEU A 178 -25.06 12.06 -5.73
N SER A 179 -25.03 12.07 -7.07
CA SER A 179 -24.79 10.88 -7.91
C SER A 179 -23.59 10.06 -7.39
N PRO A 180 -23.79 8.77 -7.04
CA PRO A 180 -22.73 7.85 -6.59
C PRO A 180 -21.50 7.81 -7.50
N ASN A 181 -21.70 8.07 -8.80
CA ASN A 181 -20.63 8.08 -9.81
C ASN A 181 -19.61 9.22 -9.58
N LYS A 182 -20.04 10.37 -9.03
CA LYS A 182 -19.12 11.48 -8.76
C LYS A 182 -18.17 11.14 -7.63
N TRP A 183 -18.67 10.55 -6.54
CA TRP A 183 -17.86 10.12 -5.41
C TRP A 183 -16.86 9.03 -5.79
N MET A 184 -17.30 8.08 -6.62
CA MET A 184 -16.42 7.02 -7.13
C MET A 184 -15.28 7.56 -8.00
N ARG A 185 -15.56 8.49 -8.92
CA ARG A 185 -14.51 9.12 -9.76
C ARG A 185 -13.48 9.88 -8.94
N LEU A 186 -13.92 10.62 -7.92
CA LEU A 186 -13.03 11.32 -7.00
C LEU A 186 -12.16 10.34 -6.21
N LEU A 187 -12.73 9.22 -5.76
CA LEU A 187 -11.99 8.15 -5.09
C LEU A 187 -10.90 7.56 -6.01
N LEU A 188 -11.25 7.22 -7.25
CA LEU A 188 -10.31 6.66 -8.22
C LEU A 188 -9.19 7.64 -8.59
N LEU A 189 -9.53 8.92 -8.75
CA LEU A 189 -8.53 9.96 -9.01
C LEU A 189 -7.56 10.08 -7.82
N ASN A 190 -8.07 10.05 -6.58
CA ASN A 190 -7.27 10.10 -5.37
C ASN A 190 -6.32 8.89 -5.27
N MET A 191 -6.83 7.68 -5.50
CA MET A 191 -6.01 6.46 -5.48
C MET A 191 -4.87 6.53 -6.50
N ASN A 192 -5.17 6.94 -7.75
CA ASN A 192 -4.14 7.06 -8.79
C ASN A 192 -3.11 8.16 -8.47
N ALA A 193 -3.57 9.32 -7.99
CA ALA A 193 -2.69 10.42 -7.61
C ALA A 193 -1.73 10.04 -6.48
N ALA A 194 -2.14 9.14 -5.58
CA ALA A 194 -1.32 8.70 -4.46
C ALA A 194 -0.27 7.62 -4.80
N LEU A 195 -0.47 6.84 -5.87
CA LEU A 195 0.47 5.79 -6.27
C LEU A 195 1.85 6.35 -6.67
N CYS A 196 1.90 7.46 -7.38
CA CYS A 196 3.15 8.11 -7.79
C CYS A 196 4.05 8.51 -6.60
N PRO A 197 3.58 9.30 -5.61
CA PRO A 197 4.40 9.64 -4.45
C PRO A 197 4.73 8.42 -3.60
N MET A 198 3.87 7.39 -3.55
CA MET A 198 4.17 6.14 -2.85
C MET A 198 5.40 5.43 -3.44
N LEU A 199 5.45 5.27 -4.77
CA LEU A 199 6.58 4.66 -5.47
C LEU A 199 7.87 5.46 -5.30
N ILE A 200 7.80 6.80 -5.39
CA ILE A 200 8.94 7.69 -5.18
C ILE A 200 9.51 7.50 -3.78
N VAL A 201 8.65 7.58 -2.77
CA VAL A 201 9.07 7.47 -1.37
C VAL A 201 9.62 6.08 -1.06
N LEU A 202 8.99 5.02 -1.56
CA LEU A 202 9.50 3.64 -1.41
C LEU A 202 10.91 3.49 -2.00
N PHE A 203 11.15 4.06 -3.18
CA PHE A 203 12.45 4.07 -3.85
C PHE A 203 13.50 4.84 -3.03
N TRP A 204 13.15 6.03 -2.53
CA TRP A 204 14.06 6.87 -1.73
C TRP A 204 14.41 6.24 -0.39
N ILE A 205 13.42 5.60 0.24
CA ILE A 205 13.54 5.06 1.59
C ILE A 205 14.31 3.74 1.61
N THR A 206 14.30 2.96 0.54
CA THR A 206 14.82 1.58 0.53
C THR A 206 16.19 1.50 -0.18
N PRO A 207 17.32 1.73 0.53
CA PRO A 207 18.66 1.75 -0.05
C PRO A 207 19.05 0.42 -0.68
N ASN A 208 18.61 -0.72 -0.11
CA ASN A 208 18.87 -2.03 -0.69
C ASN A 208 18.18 -2.18 -2.05
N LEU A 209 16.94 -1.70 -2.18
CA LEU A 209 16.20 -1.72 -3.44
C LEU A 209 16.89 -0.83 -4.49
N ARG A 210 17.34 0.37 -4.06
CA ARG A 210 18.10 1.30 -4.89
C ARG A 210 19.42 0.68 -5.35
N GLN A 211 20.16 0.02 -4.47
CA GLN A 211 21.42 -0.67 -4.79
C GLN A 211 21.18 -1.83 -5.77
N SER A 212 20.20 -2.70 -5.50
CA SER A 212 19.86 -3.80 -6.42
C SER A 212 19.39 -3.30 -7.79
N LEU A 213 18.66 -2.19 -7.86
CA LEU A 213 18.26 -1.56 -9.13
C LEU A 213 19.45 -0.98 -9.87
N ILE A 214 20.35 -0.26 -9.18
CA ILE A 214 21.57 0.27 -9.80
C ILE A 214 22.44 -0.87 -10.33
N GLU A 215 22.59 -1.97 -9.59
CA GLU A 215 23.31 -3.15 -10.05
C GLU A 215 22.64 -3.82 -11.25
N CYS A 216 21.32 -3.93 -11.24
CA CYS A 216 20.56 -4.47 -12.36
C CYS A 216 20.72 -3.62 -13.63
N VAL A 217 20.57 -2.29 -13.50
CA VAL A 217 20.77 -1.35 -14.61
C VAL A 217 22.21 -1.43 -15.12
N LYS A 218 23.22 -1.44 -14.23
CA LYS A 218 24.63 -1.61 -14.64
C LYS A 218 24.85 -2.90 -15.43
N LYS A 219 24.26 -4.03 -15.00
CA LYS A 219 24.33 -5.29 -15.75
C LYS A 219 23.68 -5.16 -17.12
N ILE A 220 22.48 -4.60 -17.21
CA ILE A 220 21.77 -4.40 -18.49
C ILE A 220 22.57 -3.47 -19.41
N THR A 221 23.15 -2.39 -18.90
CA THR A 221 23.99 -1.46 -19.67
C THR A 221 25.30 -2.11 -20.13
N GLN A 222 25.85 -3.08 -19.38
CA GLN A 222 27.00 -3.87 -19.83
C GLN A 222 26.66 -4.84 -20.99
N TYR A 223 25.41 -5.31 -21.08
CA TYR A 223 24.96 -6.21 -22.17
C TYR A 223 24.38 -5.47 -23.37
N LEU A 224 24.15 -4.16 -23.27
CA LEU A 224 23.83 -3.31 -24.41
C LEU A 224 25.15 -2.77 -24.96
N PRO A 225 25.69 -3.31 -26.08
CA PRO A 225 26.78 -2.65 -26.76
C PRO A 225 26.25 -1.30 -27.24
N ILE A 226 26.56 -0.24 -26.51
CA ILE A 226 26.52 1.10 -27.06
C ILE A 226 27.56 1.05 -28.17
N ASN A 227 27.08 0.96 -29.40
CA ASN A 227 27.89 1.00 -30.60
C ASN A 227 28.49 2.41 -30.70
N ASP A 228 29.57 2.65 -29.96
CA ASP A 228 30.30 3.90 -29.85
C ASP A 228 31.16 4.16 -31.10
N ASN A 229 30.60 3.84 -32.27
CA ASN A 229 31.20 4.08 -33.58
C ASN A 229 30.80 5.44 -34.17
N ARG A 230 30.25 6.36 -33.36
CA ARG A 230 29.90 7.73 -33.78
C ARG A 230 30.76 8.83 -33.16
N VAL A 231 31.90 8.50 -32.57
CA VAL A 231 32.95 9.48 -32.33
C VAL A 231 34.22 8.98 -33.00
N ARG A 232 34.29 9.11 -34.34
CA ARG A 232 35.59 9.08 -35.00
C ARG A 232 36.36 10.29 -34.47
N PRO A 233 37.55 10.14 -33.86
CA PRO A 233 38.44 11.27 -33.71
C PRO A 233 38.68 11.82 -35.12
N ILE A 234 38.48 13.12 -35.30
CA ILE A 234 38.93 13.83 -36.50
C ILE A 234 40.45 13.66 -36.48
N THR A 235 40.94 12.68 -37.23
CA THR A 235 42.35 12.54 -37.54
C THR A 235 42.77 13.80 -38.27
N GLU A 236 43.52 14.66 -37.58
CA GLU A 236 44.38 15.66 -38.19
C GLU A 236 45.18 14.98 -39.30
N ASN A 237 44.82 15.27 -40.54
CA ASN A 237 45.61 14.89 -41.69
C ASN A 237 46.16 16.18 -42.33
N ASN A 238 47.31 16.59 -41.79
CA ASN A 238 48.56 16.79 -42.50
C ASN A 238 48.60 17.66 -43.77
N ARG A 239 49.51 18.65 -43.70
CA ARG A 239 50.32 19.31 -44.78
C ARG A 239 49.51 20.31 -45.62
N PHE A 240 49.94 21.56 -45.81
CA PHE A 240 51.27 22.13 -46.02
C PHE A 240 51.39 23.52 -45.38
#